data_AF-A0A2V5XMH6-F1
#
_entry.id   AF-A0A2V5XMH6-F1
#
_cell.length_a   1.000
_cell.length_b   1.000
_cell.length_c   1.000
_cell.angle_alpha   90.00
_cell.angle_beta   90.00
_cell.angle_gamma   90.00
#
_symmetry.space_group_name_H-M   'P 1'
#
loop_
_entity.id
_entity.type
_entity.pdbx_description
1 polymer ?
#
loop_
_entity_poly.entity_id
_entity_poly.type
_entity_poly.pdbx_seq_one_letter_code
_entity_poly.pdbx_strand_id
1 'polypeptide(L)'
;MKPSSASAARIMAQLGERVGERSALNWRRKVVQLDPHSVDDALALVRCAVQFNDIPTAERTLAEVNENLRNSAPYHEASALVAQFKHQDEKAETEWNEALRLSPDDKSFQLQLGRLRLRATQPERRAAGEAMLTALRSDPAQRSAATRALINAGVTRKEDPRKLLELARELQAYPEATWNDRFVYLDFLHGLQDPQFSAYLTELEKTAPTKASSLAALLSWMAKNNLSLLALDYSKSLSAESLQNWPVPLAIADAYLRLREWQNLEALTAKANWGRLEFLRHAYLARALRAEDKPAAAEHEWSAALKDATSSESLVLLIQPISEWGWENETTDLLWALSKQPEKQKDAFMALYQHYAKASDTQGLYRVLVRLSELDSTNLNVQNNLAQVSLLLNANPEEARRSAADVYRKSPANPAYMTTYAYSLLTQGNAKGALRIMSSLSEEQLSDPTISAYYGIFLAATGDEKARAYLDFGKPANLLPEEKALIDKAYASLDSRSRTR
;
A
#
# COMPACT_ATOMS: atom_id res chain seq x y z
N MET A 1 42.54 2.56 -5.85
CA MET A 1 41.83 3.56 -6.68
C MET A 1 41.48 4.76 -5.81
N LYS A 2 41.74 6.00 -6.26
CA LYS A 2 41.41 7.20 -5.46
C LYS A 2 39.87 7.33 -5.34
N PRO A 3 39.27 7.41 -4.14
CA PRO A 3 37.82 7.56 -3.93
C PRO A 3 37.22 8.91 -4.40
N SER A 4 37.99 9.72 -5.14
CA SER A 4 37.66 11.08 -5.59
C SER A 4 37.55 11.22 -7.11
N SER A 5 37.60 10.13 -7.88
CA SER A 5 37.40 10.16 -9.33
C SER A 5 35.92 10.01 -9.69
N ALA A 6 35.39 10.90 -10.53
CA ALA A 6 34.02 10.83 -11.06
C ALA A 6 33.74 9.47 -11.71
N SER A 7 34.70 8.91 -12.48
CA SER A 7 34.56 7.60 -13.12
C SER A 7 34.40 6.45 -12.13
N ALA A 8 35.13 6.47 -11.00
CA ALA A 8 34.97 5.46 -9.96
C ALA A 8 33.60 5.58 -9.27
N ALA A 9 33.14 6.81 -9.01
CA ALA A 9 31.82 7.05 -8.45
C ALA A 9 30.68 6.63 -9.41
N ARG A 10 30.86 6.80 -10.74
CA ARG A 10 29.91 6.29 -11.76
C ARG A 10 29.75 4.78 -11.69
N ILE A 11 30.86 4.03 -11.57
CA ILE A 11 30.82 2.56 -11.45
C ILE A 11 30.08 2.14 -10.19
N MET A 12 30.39 2.76 -9.04
CA MET A 12 29.71 2.46 -7.77
C MET A 12 28.21 2.75 -7.84
N ALA A 13 27.82 3.86 -8.47
CA ALA A 13 26.41 4.20 -8.70
C ALA A 13 25.71 3.14 -9.58
N GLN A 14 26.31 2.77 -10.71
CA GLN A 14 25.74 1.77 -11.63
C GLN A 14 25.62 0.39 -10.99
N LEU A 15 26.59 -0.02 -10.18
CA LEU A 15 26.51 -1.26 -9.42
C LEU A 15 25.37 -1.22 -8.41
N GLY A 16 25.30 -0.15 -7.60
CA GLY A 16 24.23 0.04 -6.62
C GLY A 16 22.84 0.08 -7.25
N GLU A 17 22.68 0.74 -8.40
CA GLU A 17 21.42 0.77 -9.17
C GLU A 17 20.97 -0.62 -9.61
N ARG A 18 21.90 -1.45 -10.11
CA ARG A 18 21.60 -2.81 -10.57
C ARG A 18 21.15 -3.73 -9.45
N VAL A 19 21.71 -3.57 -8.25
CA VAL A 19 21.34 -4.37 -7.08
C VAL A 19 20.23 -3.73 -6.23
N GLY A 20 19.74 -2.55 -6.61
CA GLY A 20 18.66 -1.84 -5.90
C GLY A 20 19.09 -1.23 -4.56
N GLU A 21 20.38 -0.90 -4.40
CA GLU A 21 20.88 -0.25 -3.19
C GLU A 21 20.70 1.28 -3.26
N ARG A 22 19.97 1.84 -2.28
CA ARG A 22 19.74 3.29 -2.16
C ARG A 22 21.02 4.11 -2.04
N SER A 23 22.14 3.48 -1.63
CA SER A 23 23.48 4.08 -1.60
C SER A 23 23.90 4.65 -2.97
N ALA A 24 23.35 4.12 -4.07
CA ALA A 24 23.59 4.59 -5.43
C ALA A 24 23.26 6.07 -5.62
N LEU A 25 22.23 6.59 -4.94
CA LEU A 25 21.88 8.02 -4.98
C LEU A 25 23.03 8.91 -4.50
N ASN A 26 23.69 8.50 -3.42
CA ASN A 26 24.80 9.25 -2.86
C ASN A 26 25.99 9.26 -3.83
N TRP A 27 26.22 8.14 -4.51
CA TRP A 27 27.23 8.07 -5.57
C TRP A 27 26.87 8.95 -6.76
N ARG A 28 25.62 8.95 -7.24
CA ARG A 28 25.18 9.84 -8.33
C ARG A 28 25.30 11.31 -7.99
N ARG A 29 24.91 11.73 -6.78
CA ARG A 29 25.11 13.10 -6.29
C ARG A 29 26.58 13.48 -6.31
N LYS A 30 27.44 12.58 -5.84
CA LYS A 30 28.89 12.79 -5.85
C LYS A 30 29.45 12.89 -7.27
N VAL A 31 28.95 12.11 -8.22
CA VAL A 31 29.35 12.24 -9.64
C VAL A 31 29.03 13.63 -10.17
N VAL A 32 27.79 14.11 -9.97
CA VAL A 32 27.38 15.45 -10.42
C VAL A 32 28.18 16.56 -9.71
N GLN A 33 28.56 16.39 -8.45
CA GLN A 33 29.46 17.33 -7.76
C GLN A 33 30.87 17.35 -8.35
N LEU A 34 31.39 16.20 -8.77
CA LEU A 34 32.73 16.06 -9.34
C LEU A 34 32.78 16.48 -10.81
N ASP A 35 31.65 16.45 -11.52
CA ASP A 35 31.51 16.78 -12.93
C ASP A 35 30.19 17.56 -13.19
N PRO A 36 30.09 18.83 -12.72
CA PRO A 36 28.84 19.58 -12.69
C PRO A 36 28.34 20.03 -14.07
N HIS A 37 29.17 19.89 -15.12
CA HIS A 37 28.79 20.26 -16.49
C HIS A 37 28.35 19.05 -17.33
N SER A 38 28.44 17.84 -16.79
CA SER A 38 28.00 16.62 -17.45
C SER A 38 26.49 16.47 -17.37
N VAL A 39 25.80 16.74 -18.48
CA VAL A 39 24.35 16.54 -18.61
C VAL A 39 23.99 15.06 -18.46
N ASP A 40 24.80 14.16 -18.99
CA ASP A 40 24.56 12.72 -18.89
C ASP A 40 24.55 12.24 -17.43
N ASP A 41 25.44 12.79 -16.60
CA ASP A 41 25.47 12.47 -15.17
C ASP A 41 24.32 13.13 -14.40
N ALA A 42 23.92 14.34 -14.77
CA ALA A 42 22.72 14.98 -14.22
C ALA A 42 21.46 14.15 -14.52
N LEU A 43 21.27 13.72 -15.78
CA LEU A 43 20.15 12.86 -16.17
C LEU A 43 20.21 11.47 -15.53
N ALA A 44 21.41 10.92 -15.34
CA ALA A 44 21.57 9.68 -14.59
C ALA A 44 21.21 9.82 -13.11
N LEU A 45 21.51 10.97 -12.49
CA LEU A 45 21.02 11.29 -11.15
C LEU A 45 19.49 11.39 -11.12
N VAL A 46 18.85 12.01 -12.12
CA VAL A 46 17.38 12.07 -12.21
C VAL A 46 16.78 10.65 -12.26
N ARG A 47 17.28 9.77 -13.14
CA ARG A 47 16.80 8.38 -13.24
C ARG A 47 16.95 7.62 -11.92
N CYS A 48 18.12 7.72 -11.29
CA CYS A 48 18.38 7.09 -9.99
C CYS A 48 17.46 7.65 -8.89
N ALA A 49 17.27 8.98 -8.87
CA ALA A 49 16.37 9.66 -7.95
C ALA A 49 14.92 9.18 -8.10
N VAL A 50 14.42 9.02 -9.33
CA VAL A 50 13.09 8.43 -9.56
C VAL A 50 13.03 6.98 -9.08
N GLN A 51 14.04 6.15 -9.41
CA GLN A 51 14.09 4.74 -8.99
C GLN A 51 13.98 4.57 -7.47
N PHE A 52 14.58 5.48 -6.70
CA PHE A 52 14.60 5.42 -5.24
C PHE A 52 13.62 6.39 -4.55
N ASN A 53 12.63 6.92 -5.29
CA ASN A 53 11.60 7.81 -4.78
C ASN A 53 12.15 9.07 -4.09
N ASP A 54 13.14 9.72 -4.70
CA ASP A 54 13.70 11.02 -4.30
C ASP A 54 13.33 12.09 -5.34
N ILE A 55 12.03 12.30 -5.50
CA ILE A 55 11.46 13.21 -6.52
C ILE A 55 11.94 14.65 -6.37
N PRO A 56 12.11 15.22 -5.16
CA PRO A 56 12.66 16.58 -5.03
C PRO A 56 14.07 16.71 -5.64
N THR A 57 14.91 15.68 -5.50
CA THR A 57 16.23 15.67 -6.17
C THR A 57 16.06 15.58 -7.68
N ALA A 58 15.19 14.69 -8.16
CA ALA A 58 14.92 14.51 -9.59
C ALA A 58 14.46 15.81 -10.26
N GLU A 59 13.47 16.50 -9.68
CA GLU A 59 12.92 17.75 -10.23
C GLU A 59 13.93 18.89 -10.24
N ARG A 60 14.68 19.07 -9.13
CA ARG A 60 15.71 20.11 -9.05
C ARG A 60 16.79 19.89 -10.10
N THR A 61 17.35 18.69 -10.17
CA THR A 61 18.40 18.37 -11.14
C THR A 61 17.92 18.53 -12.57
N LEU A 62 16.68 18.14 -12.88
CA LEU A 62 16.10 18.31 -14.21
C LEU A 62 15.89 19.79 -14.59
N ALA A 63 15.52 20.64 -13.63
CA ALA A 63 15.33 22.09 -13.84
C ALA A 63 16.65 22.84 -14.08
N GLU A 64 17.76 22.32 -13.54
CA GLU A 64 19.11 22.90 -13.69
C GLU A 64 19.78 22.56 -15.04
N VAL A 65 19.22 21.61 -15.81
CA VAL A 65 19.72 21.29 -17.15
C VAL A 65 19.49 22.48 -18.10
N ASN A 66 20.55 22.88 -18.81
CA ASN A 66 20.53 24.00 -19.78
C ASN A 66 19.44 23.82 -20.84
N GLU A 67 18.66 24.88 -21.10
CA GLU A 67 17.53 24.89 -22.03
C GLU A 67 17.88 24.36 -23.43
N ASN A 68 19.06 24.69 -23.95
CA ASN A 68 19.51 24.26 -25.27
C ASN A 68 19.71 22.74 -25.38
N LEU A 69 19.89 22.05 -24.24
CA LEU A 69 20.16 20.62 -24.16
C LEU A 69 18.94 19.81 -23.71
N ARG A 70 17.81 20.48 -23.48
CA ARG A 70 16.52 19.85 -23.14
C ARG A 70 15.88 19.13 -24.33
N ASN A 71 16.22 19.50 -25.56
CA ASN A 71 15.75 18.81 -26.78
C ASN A 71 16.62 17.60 -27.12
N SER A 72 16.77 16.66 -26.18
CA SER A 72 17.51 15.41 -26.35
C SER A 72 16.68 14.24 -25.85
N ALA A 73 16.82 13.06 -26.48
CA ALA A 73 16.03 11.89 -26.11
C ALA A 73 16.23 11.49 -24.63
N PRO A 74 17.46 11.49 -24.06
CA PRO A 74 17.67 11.22 -22.64
C PRO A 74 17.04 12.24 -21.69
N TYR A 75 16.92 13.51 -22.10
CA TYR A 75 16.23 14.52 -21.29
C TYR A 75 14.72 14.26 -21.23
N HIS A 76 14.13 13.97 -22.38
CA HIS A 76 12.71 13.63 -22.46
C HIS A 76 12.41 12.31 -21.73
N GLU A 77 13.29 11.31 -21.80
CA GLU A 77 13.21 10.10 -20.95
C GLU A 77 13.14 10.45 -19.46
N ALA A 78 14.10 11.23 -18.96
CA ALA A 78 14.15 11.61 -17.55
C ALA A 78 12.91 12.42 -17.12
N SER A 79 12.45 13.32 -17.97
CA SER A 79 11.23 14.12 -17.76
C SER A 79 9.97 13.24 -17.72
N ALA A 80 9.88 12.25 -18.61
CA ALA A 80 8.79 11.30 -18.65
C ALA A 80 8.75 10.45 -17.38
N LEU A 81 9.89 9.96 -16.90
CA LEU A 81 9.99 9.17 -15.66
C LEU A 81 9.52 9.96 -14.42
N VAL A 82 9.91 11.23 -14.31
CA VAL A 82 9.43 12.12 -13.23
C VAL A 82 7.92 12.34 -13.33
N ALA A 83 7.41 12.60 -14.53
CA ALA A 83 5.97 12.78 -14.75
C ALA A 83 5.17 11.51 -14.40
N GLN A 84 5.65 10.32 -14.79
CA GLN A 84 5.03 9.04 -14.45
C GLN A 84 5.00 8.81 -12.95
N PHE A 85 6.10 9.10 -12.26
CA PHE A 85 6.15 8.96 -10.80
C PHE A 85 5.11 9.85 -10.12
N LYS A 86 4.91 11.06 -10.63
CA LYS A 86 3.92 12.02 -10.13
C LYS A 86 2.48 11.74 -10.61
N HIS A 87 2.24 10.60 -11.28
CA HIS A 87 0.95 10.24 -11.88
C HIS A 87 0.43 11.27 -12.90
N GLN A 88 1.33 11.98 -13.58
CA GLN A 88 1.02 12.94 -14.64
C GLN A 88 1.08 12.26 -16.00
N ASP A 89 0.19 11.31 -16.24
CA ASP A 89 0.25 10.41 -17.40
C ASP A 89 0.25 11.14 -18.77
N GLU A 90 -0.51 12.22 -18.92
CA GLU A 90 -0.52 13.01 -20.17
C GLU A 90 0.82 13.69 -20.45
N LYS A 91 1.44 14.25 -19.41
CA LYS A 91 2.77 14.85 -19.52
C LYS A 91 3.80 13.78 -19.83
N ALA A 92 3.76 12.66 -19.12
CA ALA A 92 4.64 11.53 -19.38
C ALA A 92 4.52 11.01 -20.82
N GLU A 93 3.30 10.92 -21.35
CA GLU A 93 3.07 10.49 -22.72
C GLU A 93 3.68 11.47 -23.72
N THR A 94 3.51 12.77 -23.49
CA THR A 94 4.11 13.83 -24.32
C THR A 94 5.63 13.69 -24.37
N GLU A 95 6.27 13.57 -23.20
CA GLU A 95 7.73 13.43 -23.10
C GLU A 95 8.23 12.14 -23.76
N TRP A 96 7.54 11.01 -23.58
CA TRP A 96 7.93 9.77 -24.27
C TRP A 96 7.80 9.86 -25.80
N ASN A 97 6.79 10.56 -26.32
CA ASN A 97 6.67 10.79 -27.77
C ASN A 97 7.83 11.66 -28.28
N GLU A 98 8.26 12.69 -27.54
CA GLU A 98 9.43 13.50 -27.92
C GLU A 98 10.73 12.69 -27.86
N ALA A 99 10.91 11.85 -26.83
CA ALA A 99 12.04 10.92 -26.75
C ALA A 99 12.09 9.99 -27.98
N LEU A 100 10.95 9.44 -28.40
CA LEU A 100 10.85 8.60 -29.59
C LEU A 100 10.96 9.40 -30.90
N ARG A 101 10.55 10.67 -30.95
CA ARG A 101 10.77 11.51 -32.13
C ARG A 101 12.27 11.68 -32.40
N LEU A 102 13.06 11.81 -31.35
CA LEU A 102 14.52 11.99 -31.41
C LEU A 102 15.27 10.66 -31.56
N SER A 103 14.75 9.57 -30.99
CA SER A 103 15.29 8.21 -31.10
C SER A 103 14.20 7.19 -31.48
N PRO A 104 13.73 7.15 -32.74
CA PRO A 104 12.56 6.35 -33.15
C PRO A 104 12.69 4.85 -32.94
N ASP A 105 13.92 4.33 -33.04
CA ASP A 105 14.21 2.90 -32.94
C ASP A 105 14.49 2.42 -31.51
N ASP A 106 14.46 3.32 -30.51
CA ASP A 106 14.71 2.94 -29.12
C ASP A 106 13.56 2.07 -28.57
N LYS A 107 13.82 0.76 -28.53
CA LYS A 107 12.83 -0.24 -28.08
C LYS A 107 12.49 -0.11 -26.60
N SER A 108 13.38 0.45 -25.79
CA SER A 108 13.11 0.68 -24.36
C SER A 108 12.11 1.83 -24.20
N PHE A 109 12.23 2.90 -25.00
CA PHE A 109 11.25 3.99 -25.00
C PHE A 109 9.89 3.52 -25.56
N GLN A 110 9.90 2.69 -26.61
CA GLN A 110 8.67 2.06 -27.13
C GLN A 110 7.97 1.22 -26.05
N LEU A 111 8.73 0.47 -25.23
CA LEU A 111 8.19 -0.31 -24.12
C LEU A 111 7.53 0.59 -23.06
N GLN A 112 8.19 1.68 -22.65
CA GLN A 112 7.65 2.58 -21.63
C GLN A 112 6.40 3.32 -22.11
N LEU A 113 6.40 3.82 -23.35
CA LEU A 113 5.23 4.45 -23.95
C LEU A 113 4.08 3.45 -24.11
N GLY A 114 4.36 2.23 -24.58
CA GLY A 114 3.37 1.17 -24.73
C GLY A 114 2.67 0.85 -23.42
N ARG A 115 3.44 0.68 -22.33
CA ARG A 115 2.90 0.45 -20.97
C ARG A 115 2.03 1.60 -20.47
N LEU A 116 2.47 2.84 -20.70
CA LEU A 116 1.70 4.02 -20.32
C LEU A 116 0.37 4.06 -21.06
N ARG A 117 0.39 3.85 -22.38
CA ARG A 117 -0.79 3.83 -23.24
C ARG A 117 -1.78 2.72 -22.91
N LEU A 118 -1.33 1.55 -22.46
CA LEU A 118 -2.23 0.47 -22.00
C LEU A 118 -3.14 0.90 -20.83
N ARG A 119 -2.71 1.86 -20.01
CA ARG A 119 -3.49 2.39 -18.88
C ARG A 119 -4.44 3.53 -19.27
N ALA A 120 -4.37 4.01 -20.52
CA ALA A 120 -5.19 5.12 -20.97
C ALA A 120 -6.70 4.76 -20.92
N THR A 121 -7.53 5.75 -20.63
CA THR A 121 -8.99 5.60 -20.69
C THR A 121 -9.49 5.50 -22.14
N GLN A 122 -8.81 6.20 -23.06
CA GLN A 122 -9.13 6.27 -24.48
C GLN A 122 -8.83 4.96 -25.21
N PRO A 123 -9.80 4.31 -25.87
CA PRO A 123 -9.61 3.02 -26.55
C PRO A 123 -8.52 3.04 -27.63
N GLU A 124 -8.44 4.11 -28.42
CA GLU A 124 -7.46 4.23 -29.51
C GLU A 124 -6.03 4.31 -28.99
N ARG A 125 -5.79 5.08 -27.91
CA ARG A 125 -4.48 5.14 -27.26
C ARG A 125 -4.08 3.78 -26.72
N ARG A 126 -5.01 3.06 -26.08
CA ARG A 126 -4.76 1.69 -25.62
C ARG A 126 -4.41 0.76 -26.76
N ALA A 127 -5.17 0.77 -27.85
CA ALA A 127 -4.90 -0.06 -29.02
C ALA A 127 -3.51 0.24 -29.61
N ALA A 128 -3.10 1.51 -29.65
CA ALA A 128 -1.74 1.89 -30.06
C ALA A 128 -0.66 1.36 -29.10
N GLY A 129 -0.91 1.40 -27.78
CA GLY A 129 -0.02 0.80 -26.78
C GLY A 129 0.09 -0.72 -26.92
N GLU A 130 -1.03 -1.40 -27.12
CA GLU A 130 -1.10 -2.84 -27.35
C GLU A 130 -0.36 -3.25 -28.62
N ALA A 131 -0.52 -2.52 -29.72
CA ALA A 131 0.18 -2.74 -30.98
C ALA A 131 1.71 -2.59 -30.81
N MET A 132 2.16 -1.53 -30.12
CA MET A 132 3.57 -1.32 -29.83
C MET A 132 4.17 -2.48 -29.02
N LEU A 133 3.51 -2.87 -27.92
CA LEU A 133 4.00 -3.96 -27.08
C LEU A 133 3.94 -5.31 -27.80
N THR A 134 2.96 -5.52 -28.67
CA THR A 134 2.90 -6.72 -29.51
C THR A 134 4.08 -6.79 -30.47
N ALA A 135 4.45 -5.68 -31.11
CA ALA A 135 5.62 -5.61 -31.98
C ALA A 135 6.93 -5.89 -31.21
N LEU A 136 7.04 -5.45 -29.95
CA LEU A 136 8.21 -5.69 -29.11
C LEU A 136 8.40 -7.15 -28.70
N ARG A 137 7.41 -8.02 -28.90
CA ARG A 137 7.52 -9.46 -28.60
C ARG A 137 8.51 -10.21 -29.50
N SER A 138 8.89 -9.65 -30.64
CA SER A 138 9.94 -10.21 -31.49
C SER A 138 11.36 -9.78 -31.08
N ASP A 139 11.50 -8.80 -30.18
CA ASP A 139 12.80 -8.30 -29.73
C ASP A 139 13.29 -9.05 -28.49
N PRO A 140 14.45 -9.74 -28.52
CA PRO A 140 14.91 -10.53 -27.38
C PRO A 140 15.15 -9.74 -26.08
N ALA A 141 15.46 -8.45 -26.17
CA ALA A 141 15.69 -7.62 -24.98
C ALA A 141 14.37 -7.14 -24.35
N GLN A 142 13.31 -6.97 -25.15
CA GLN A 142 12.03 -6.41 -24.69
C GLN A 142 10.89 -7.41 -24.58
N ARG A 143 10.93 -8.56 -25.28
CA ARG A 143 9.80 -9.47 -25.44
C ARG A 143 9.18 -9.94 -24.13
N SER A 144 10.01 -10.27 -23.15
CA SER A 144 9.52 -10.68 -21.82
C SER A 144 8.81 -9.53 -21.10
N ALA A 145 9.40 -8.33 -21.13
CA ALA A 145 8.84 -7.15 -20.48
C ALA A 145 7.56 -6.65 -21.15
N ALA A 146 7.46 -6.79 -22.47
CA ALA A 146 6.29 -6.45 -23.27
C ALA A 146 5.16 -7.46 -23.06
N THR A 147 5.45 -8.76 -23.10
CA THR A 147 4.45 -9.82 -22.88
C THR A 147 3.85 -9.75 -21.48
N ARG A 148 4.67 -9.54 -20.44
CA ARG A 148 4.17 -9.29 -19.07
C ARG A 148 3.22 -8.09 -19.01
N ALA A 149 3.53 -7.00 -19.71
CA ALA A 149 2.69 -5.82 -19.72
C ALA A 149 1.33 -6.08 -20.37
N LEU A 150 1.31 -6.83 -21.49
CA LEU A 150 0.08 -7.26 -22.16
C LEU A 150 -0.78 -8.17 -21.28
N ILE A 151 -0.17 -9.18 -20.63
CA ILE A 151 -0.88 -10.05 -19.69
C ILE A 151 -1.50 -9.24 -18.56
N ASN A 152 -0.73 -8.36 -17.91
CA ASN A 152 -1.21 -7.56 -16.78
C ASN A 152 -2.36 -6.64 -17.16
N ALA A 153 -2.30 -6.02 -18.35
CA ALA A 153 -3.39 -5.18 -18.85
C ALA A 153 -4.63 -6.02 -19.19
N GLY A 154 -4.45 -7.18 -19.82
CA GLY A 154 -5.54 -8.10 -20.12
C GLY A 154 -6.26 -8.60 -18.86
N VAL A 155 -5.50 -8.98 -17.82
CA VAL A 155 -6.06 -9.37 -16.51
C VAL A 155 -6.86 -8.23 -15.89
N THR A 156 -6.29 -7.01 -15.86
CA THR A 156 -6.96 -5.83 -15.30
C THR A 156 -8.29 -5.53 -16.01
N ARG A 157 -8.32 -5.73 -17.33
CA ARG A 157 -9.49 -5.50 -18.18
C ARG A 157 -10.44 -6.69 -18.28
N LYS A 158 -10.13 -7.80 -17.61
CA LYS A 158 -10.90 -9.05 -17.66
C LYS A 158 -11.09 -9.54 -19.10
N GLU A 159 -10.02 -9.47 -19.90
CA GLU A 159 -10.00 -10.02 -21.24
C GLU A 159 -10.12 -11.56 -21.23
N ASP A 160 -10.34 -12.14 -22.40
CA ASP A 160 -10.50 -13.60 -22.56
C ASP A 160 -9.28 -14.34 -21.98
N PRO A 161 -9.45 -15.14 -20.91
CA PRO A 161 -8.35 -15.81 -20.24
C PRO A 161 -7.62 -16.81 -21.16
N ARG A 162 -8.26 -17.34 -22.22
CA ARG A 162 -7.58 -18.21 -23.19
C ARG A 162 -6.56 -17.46 -24.04
N LYS A 163 -6.82 -16.20 -24.38
CA LYS A 163 -5.84 -15.37 -25.09
C LYS A 163 -4.64 -15.06 -24.20
N LEU A 164 -4.91 -14.79 -22.92
CA LEU A 164 -3.86 -14.52 -21.94
C LEU A 164 -3.04 -15.77 -21.60
N LEU A 165 -3.66 -16.95 -21.61
CA LEU A 165 -2.96 -18.23 -21.48
C LEU A 165 -1.90 -18.42 -22.59
N GLU A 166 -2.22 -18.09 -23.84
CA GLU A 166 -1.23 -18.19 -24.94
C GLU A 166 -0.06 -17.21 -24.76
N LEU A 167 -0.33 -15.99 -24.30
CA LEU A 167 0.73 -15.03 -23.95
C LEU A 167 1.60 -15.56 -22.80
N ALA A 168 1.00 -16.16 -21.78
CA ALA A 168 1.72 -16.72 -20.64
C ALA A 168 2.55 -17.96 -21.04
N ARG A 169 2.03 -18.81 -21.94
CA ARG A 169 2.74 -19.96 -22.51
C ARG A 169 3.99 -19.51 -23.27
N GLU A 170 3.87 -18.44 -24.05
CA GLU A 170 5.01 -17.89 -24.79
C GLU A 170 6.02 -17.25 -23.83
N LEU A 171 5.55 -16.44 -22.88
CA LEU A 171 6.40 -15.78 -21.89
C LEU A 171 7.27 -16.76 -21.12
N GLN A 172 6.70 -17.87 -20.63
CA GLN A 172 7.45 -18.87 -19.87
C GLN A 172 8.45 -19.66 -20.73
N ALA A 173 8.26 -19.68 -22.06
CA ALA A 173 9.17 -20.34 -23.00
C ALA A 173 10.37 -19.46 -23.39
N TYR A 174 10.37 -18.16 -23.04
CA TYR A 174 11.51 -17.30 -23.32
C TYR A 174 12.74 -17.69 -22.48
N PRO A 175 13.95 -17.70 -23.07
CA PRO A 175 15.22 -17.91 -22.35
C PRO A 175 15.42 -17.01 -21.12
N GLU A 176 14.91 -15.78 -21.16
CA GLU A 176 15.01 -14.79 -20.08
C GLU A 176 13.77 -14.77 -19.16
N ALA A 177 12.89 -15.77 -19.27
CA ALA A 177 11.77 -15.96 -18.36
C ALA A 177 12.26 -16.18 -16.92
N THR A 178 11.61 -15.50 -15.98
CA THR A 178 11.85 -15.63 -14.55
C THR A 178 11.06 -16.78 -13.96
N TRP A 179 11.42 -17.21 -12.75
CA TRP A 179 10.63 -18.20 -12.01
C TRP A 179 9.17 -17.75 -11.81
N ASN A 180 8.94 -16.46 -11.58
CA ASN A 180 7.59 -15.92 -11.41
C ASN A 180 6.75 -15.99 -12.69
N ASP A 181 7.36 -15.92 -13.87
CA ASP A 181 6.62 -16.04 -15.13
C ASP A 181 6.02 -17.44 -15.33
N ARG A 182 6.67 -18.46 -14.76
CA ARG A 182 6.12 -19.83 -14.74
C ARG A 182 4.85 -19.91 -13.91
N PHE A 183 4.77 -19.17 -12.80
CA PHE A 183 3.54 -19.09 -12.00
C PHE A 183 2.42 -18.34 -12.72
N VAL A 184 2.73 -17.34 -13.54
CA VAL A 184 1.71 -16.68 -14.38
C VAL A 184 1.05 -17.69 -15.32
N TYR A 185 1.84 -18.55 -15.98
CA TYR A 185 1.29 -19.60 -16.82
C TYR A 185 0.50 -20.65 -16.02
N LEU A 186 1.05 -21.08 -14.87
CA LEU A 186 0.39 -22.03 -13.97
C LEU A 186 -0.94 -21.49 -13.41
N ASP A 187 -1.04 -20.20 -13.11
CA ASP A 187 -2.27 -19.52 -12.66
C ASP A 187 -3.37 -19.64 -13.73
N PHE A 188 -3.05 -19.40 -15.00
CA PHE A 188 -4.02 -19.55 -16.09
C PHE A 188 -4.43 -21.01 -16.29
N LEU A 189 -3.49 -21.95 -16.26
CA LEU A 189 -3.80 -23.39 -16.36
C LEU A 189 -4.75 -23.83 -15.23
N HIS A 190 -4.47 -23.43 -13.99
CA HIS A 190 -5.29 -23.75 -12.84
C HIS A 190 -6.69 -23.11 -12.93
N GLY A 191 -6.75 -21.81 -13.21
CA GLY A 191 -8.01 -21.06 -13.29
C GLY A 191 -8.93 -21.51 -14.42
N LEU A 192 -8.36 -21.97 -15.54
CA LEU A 192 -9.10 -22.50 -16.69
C LEU A 192 -9.41 -23.99 -16.57
N GLN A 193 -8.94 -24.67 -15.53
CA GLN A 193 -8.98 -26.13 -15.40
C GLN A 193 -8.40 -26.83 -16.64
N ASP A 194 -7.30 -26.29 -17.15
CA ASP A 194 -6.67 -26.78 -18.36
C ASP A 194 -6.02 -28.16 -18.13
N PRO A 195 -6.17 -29.14 -19.04
CA PRO A 195 -5.60 -30.48 -18.90
C PRO A 195 -4.06 -30.49 -18.73
N GLN A 196 -3.36 -29.45 -19.19
CA GLN A 196 -1.91 -29.35 -19.06
C GLN A 196 -1.46 -29.01 -17.62
N PHE A 197 -2.38 -28.61 -16.74
CA PHE A 197 -2.08 -28.17 -15.37
C PHE A 197 -1.22 -29.17 -14.60
N SER A 198 -1.65 -30.43 -14.53
CA SER A 198 -0.94 -31.46 -13.75
C SER A 198 0.45 -31.74 -14.28
N ALA A 199 0.60 -31.88 -15.61
CA ALA A 199 1.89 -32.14 -16.23
C ALA A 199 2.87 -30.98 -16.01
N TYR A 200 2.38 -29.73 -16.11
CA TYR A 200 3.22 -28.54 -15.91
C TYR A 200 3.61 -28.35 -14.43
N LEU A 201 2.67 -28.57 -13.49
CA LEU A 201 2.99 -28.54 -12.06
C LEU A 201 4.10 -29.55 -11.71
N THR A 202 4.02 -30.77 -12.23
CA THR A 202 5.06 -31.80 -12.04
C THR A 202 6.41 -31.41 -12.63
N GLU A 203 6.45 -30.63 -13.72
CA GLU A 203 7.71 -30.08 -14.24
C GLU A 203 8.32 -29.06 -13.28
N LEU A 204 7.50 -28.19 -12.69
CA LEU A 204 7.95 -27.22 -11.70
C LEU A 204 8.43 -27.93 -10.43
N GLU A 205 7.71 -28.94 -9.95
CA GLU A 205 8.12 -29.78 -8.81
C GLU A 205 9.52 -30.39 -9.04
N LYS A 206 9.83 -30.90 -10.24
CA LYS A 206 11.17 -31.44 -10.51
C LYS A 206 12.30 -30.42 -10.42
N THR A 207 12.02 -29.17 -10.76
CA THR A 207 13.06 -28.12 -10.90
C THR A 207 13.14 -27.20 -9.69
N ALA A 208 12.07 -27.03 -8.93
CA ALA A 208 11.99 -26.14 -7.78
C ALA A 208 13.02 -26.44 -6.67
N PRO A 209 13.36 -27.70 -6.32
CA PRO A 209 14.34 -28.02 -5.28
C PRO A 209 15.77 -27.53 -5.56
N THR A 210 16.07 -27.12 -6.79
CA THR A 210 17.40 -26.57 -7.15
C THR A 210 17.73 -25.27 -6.43
N LYS A 211 16.73 -24.52 -5.96
CA LYS A 211 16.87 -23.30 -5.17
C LYS A 211 15.80 -23.25 -4.08
N ALA A 212 16.22 -23.04 -2.83
CA ALA A 212 15.28 -22.95 -1.70
C ALA A 212 14.19 -21.89 -1.91
N SER A 213 14.52 -20.74 -2.52
CA SER A 213 13.55 -19.69 -2.85
C SER A 213 12.52 -20.13 -3.91
N SER A 214 12.93 -20.90 -4.91
CA SER A 214 12.02 -21.45 -5.93
C SER A 214 11.08 -22.50 -5.34
N LEU A 215 11.60 -23.39 -4.49
CA LEU A 215 10.82 -24.39 -3.77
C LEU A 215 9.79 -23.73 -2.84
N ALA A 216 10.21 -22.79 -2.02
CA ALA A 216 9.30 -22.06 -1.13
C ALA A 216 8.21 -21.33 -1.92
N ALA A 217 8.57 -20.64 -3.02
CA ALA A 217 7.60 -19.95 -3.86
C ALA A 217 6.56 -20.91 -4.47
N LEU A 218 6.97 -22.11 -4.90
CA LEU A 218 6.05 -23.13 -5.41
C LEU A 218 5.10 -23.63 -4.31
N LEU A 219 5.62 -23.97 -3.14
CA LEU A 219 4.80 -24.42 -2.01
C LEU A 219 3.80 -23.34 -1.56
N SER A 220 4.25 -22.08 -1.45
CA SER A 220 3.37 -20.94 -1.13
C SER A 220 2.33 -20.69 -2.23
N TRP A 221 2.70 -20.83 -3.50
CA TRP A 221 1.76 -20.72 -4.62
C TRP A 221 0.68 -21.80 -4.55
N MET A 222 1.06 -23.06 -4.31
CA MET A 222 0.11 -24.17 -4.15
C MET A 222 -0.82 -23.91 -2.96
N ALA A 223 -0.27 -23.50 -1.82
CA ALA A 223 -1.05 -23.20 -0.61
C ALA A 223 -2.06 -22.06 -0.82
N LYS A 224 -1.67 -20.99 -1.55
CA LYS A 224 -2.56 -19.87 -1.90
C LYS A 224 -3.68 -20.28 -2.88
N ASN A 225 -3.43 -21.27 -3.73
CA ASN A 225 -4.37 -21.79 -4.72
C ASN A 225 -5.22 -22.98 -4.21
N ASN A 226 -5.36 -23.15 -2.89
CA ASN A 226 -6.11 -24.23 -2.25
C ASN A 226 -5.54 -25.65 -2.51
N LEU A 227 -4.24 -25.75 -2.80
CA LEU A 227 -3.52 -27.00 -3.03
C LEU A 227 -2.59 -27.34 -1.85
N SER A 228 -2.89 -26.87 -0.64
CA SER A 228 -2.04 -27.10 0.55
C SER A 228 -1.79 -28.58 0.84
N LEU A 229 -2.80 -29.44 0.65
CA LEU A 229 -2.63 -30.89 0.87
C LEU A 229 -1.63 -31.49 -0.13
N LEU A 230 -1.74 -31.11 -1.41
CA LEU A 230 -0.81 -31.54 -2.45
C LEU A 230 0.60 -31.00 -2.18
N ALA A 231 0.72 -29.75 -1.72
CA ALA A 231 2.01 -29.15 -1.36
C ALA A 231 2.71 -29.92 -0.24
N LEU A 232 1.96 -30.29 0.80
CA LEU A 232 2.49 -31.08 1.91
C LEU A 232 2.82 -32.51 1.47
N ASP A 233 2.02 -33.13 0.61
CA ASP A 233 2.33 -34.47 0.10
C ASP A 233 3.59 -34.47 -0.76
N TYR A 234 3.70 -33.52 -1.68
CA TYR A 234 4.92 -33.28 -2.46
C TYR A 234 6.14 -33.05 -1.56
N SER A 235 6.00 -32.28 -0.47
CA SER A 235 7.11 -32.03 0.46
C SER A 235 7.70 -33.30 1.10
N LYS A 236 6.91 -34.38 1.25
CA LYS A 236 7.40 -35.67 1.77
C LYS A 236 8.35 -36.39 0.82
N SER A 237 8.33 -36.05 -0.47
CA SER A 237 9.24 -36.60 -1.49
C SER A 237 10.62 -35.91 -1.50
N LEU A 238 10.78 -34.82 -0.76
CA LEU A 238 11.98 -33.99 -0.75
C LEU A 238 12.96 -34.41 0.36
N SER A 239 14.24 -34.07 0.18
CA SER A 239 15.26 -34.31 1.21
C SER A 239 15.04 -33.41 2.44
N ALA A 240 15.40 -33.90 3.62
CA ALA A 240 15.33 -33.13 4.86
C ALA A 240 16.12 -31.81 4.77
N GLU A 241 17.27 -31.82 4.09
CA GLU A 241 18.09 -30.63 3.84
C GLU A 241 17.32 -29.56 3.04
N SER A 242 16.62 -29.96 1.98
CA SER A 242 15.82 -29.03 1.16
C SER A 242 14.70 -28.38 1.98
N LEU A 243 14.06 -29.14 2.86
CA LEU A 243 12.96 -28.68 3.71
C LEU A 243 13.42 -27.72 4.82
N GLN A 244 14.68 -27.80 5.24
CA GLN A 244 15.24 -26.93 6.29
C GLN A 244 15.81 -25.61 5.74
N ASN A 245 16.09 -25.54 4.43
CA ASN A 245 16.67 -24.35 3.82
C ASN A 245 15.66 -23.20 3.74
N TRP A 246 15.96 -22.07 4.36
CA TRP A 246 15.12 -20.88 4.32
C TRP A 246 14.91 -20.39 2.87
N PRO A 247 13.67 -20.01 2.44
CA PRO A 247 12.43 -19.86 3.21
C PRO A 247 11.45 -21.06 3.19
N VAL A 248 11.92 -22.27 2.87
CA VAL A 248 11.03 -23.46 2.74
C VAL A 248 10.26 -23.79 4.03
N PRO A 249 10.84 -23.72 5.25
CA PRO A 249 10.09 -23.99 6.48
C PRO A 249 8.86 -23.10 6.66
N LEU A 250 8.92 -21.83 6.24
CA LEU A 250 7.80 -20.90 6.33
C LEU A 250 6.66 -21.32 5.40
N ALA A 251 6.97 -21.71 4.16
CA ALA A 251 5.96 -22.16 3.21
C ALA A 251 5.24 -23.44 3.67
N ILE A 252 5.95 -24.35 4.36
CA ILE A 252 5.35 -25.54 4.97
C ILE A 252 4.47 -25.15 6.17
N ALA A 253 4.95 -24.25 7.02
CA ALA A 253 4.17 -23.73 8.15
C ALA A 253 2.85 -23.08 7.68
N ASP A 254 2.91 -22.29 6.61
CA ASP A 254 1.73 -21.70 5.94
C ASP A 254 0.75 -22.76 5.44
N ALA A 255 1.26 -23.85 4.84
CA ALA A 255 0.43 -24.94 4.35
C ALA A 255 -0.32 -25.64 5.50
N TYR A 256 0.36 -25.94 6.62
CA TYR A 256 -0.29 -26.49 7.82
C TYR A 256 -1.30 -25.52 8.42
N LEU A 257 -0.95 -24.23 8.51
CA LEU A 257 -1.84 -23.19 9.03
C LEU A 257 -3.14 -23.09 8.23
N ARG A 258 -3.05 -23.13 6.90
CA ARG A 258 -4.23 -23.10 6.01
C ARG A 258 -5.13 -24.32 6.15
N LEU A 259 -4.54 -25.50 6.35
CA LEU A 259 -5.27 -26.74 6.60
C LEU A 259 -5.75 -26.88 8.04
N ARG A 260 -5.35 -25.97 8.94
CA ARG A 260 -5.61 -26.03 10.39
C ARG A 260 -5.04 -27.29 11.04
N GLU A 261 -3.91 -27.75 10.53
CA GLU A 261 -3.14 -28.90 11.02
C GLU A 261 -2.27 -28.46 12.21
N TRP A 262 -2.91 -28.07 13.32
CA TRP A 262 -2.26 -27.39 14.44
C TRP A 262 -1.15 -28.21 15.08
N GLN A 263 -1.38 -29.52 15.29
CA GLN A 263 -0.38 -30.42 15.87
C GLN A 263 0.88 -30.53 15.00
N ASN A 264 0.70 -30.56 13.68
CA ASN A 264 1.81 -30.61 12.75
C ASN A 264 2.55 -29.26 12.69
N LEU A 265 1.83 -28.15 12.78
CA LEU A 265 2.42 -26.82 12.88
C LEU A 265 3.22 -26.65 14.18
N GLU A 266 2.67 -27.10 15.33
CA GLU A 266 3.36 -27.12 16.62
C GLU A 266 4.63 -27.98 16.53
N ALA A 267 4.51 -29.21 16.03
CA ALA A 267 5.66 -30.12 15.92
C ALA A 267 6.77 -29.56 15.03
N LEU A 268 6.41 -28.92 13.91
CA LEU A 268 7.35 -28.26 13.00
C LEU A 268 8.06 -27.10 13.69
N THR A 269 7.30 -26.21 14.34
CA THR A 269 7.82 -24.95 14.86
C THR A 269 8.50 -25.08 16.22
N ALA A 270 8.15 -26.08 17.03
CA ALA A 270 8.77 -26.32 18.35
C ALA A 270 10.25 -26.74 18.27
N LYS A 271 10.68 -27.35 17.16
CA LYS A 271 12.04 -27.87 16.98
C LYS A 271 12.85 -27.16 15.89
N ALA A 272 12.22 -26.24 15.17
CA ALA A 272 12.86 -25.54 14.07
C ALA A 272 13.82 -24.46 14.57
N ASN A 273 14.75 -24.07 13.71
CA ASN A 273 15.60 -22.90 13.86
C ASN A 273 15.51 -22.09 12.57
N TRP A 274 14.84 -20.94 12.62
CA TRP A 274 14.64 -20.02 11.51
C TRP A 274 15.68 -18.87 11.51
N GLY A 275 16.72 -18.99 12.35
CA GLY A 275 17.85 -18.06 12.40
C GLY A 275 17.41 -16.64 12.74
N ARG A 276 17.63 -15.69 11.83
CA ARG A 276 17.23 -14.28 12.03
C ARG A 276 15.71 -14.05 12.09
N LEU A 277 14.92 -15.10 11.88
CA LEU A 277 13.46 -15.06 11.83
C LEU A 277 12.81 -15.91 12.94
N GLU A 278 13.53 -16.15 14.04
CA GLU A 278 12.99 -16.83 15.22
C GLU A 278 11.72 -16.16 15.75
N PHE A 279 11.60 -14.83 15.66
CA PHE A 279 10.37 -14.12 16.03
C PHE A 279 9.13 -14.62 15.25
N LEU A 280 9.27 -14.97 13.97
CA LEU A 280 8.20 -15.58 13.19
C LEU A 280 7.93 -17.00 13.66
N ARG A 281 8.98 -17.81 13.89
CA ARG A 281 8.81 -19.19 14.37
C ARG A 281 7.99 -19.21 15.67
N HIS A 282 8.36 -18.35 16.63
CA HIS A 282 7.65 -18.14 17.88
C HIS A 282 6.19 -17.73 17.66
N ALA A 283 5.91 -16.82 16.71
CA ALA A 283 4.55 -16.42 16.40
C ALA A 283 3.69 -17.55 15.80
N TYR A 284 4.23 -18.35 14.88
CA TYR A 284 3.52 -19.51 14.33
C TYR A 284 3.29 -20.59 15.38
N LEU A 285 4.24 -20.80 16.28
CA LEU A 285 4.09 -21.74 17.40
C LEU A 285 3.01 -21.27 18.37
N ALA A 286 3.02 -19.98 18.74
CA ALA A 286 1.94 -19.38 19.53
C ALA A 286 0.57 -19.58 18.85
N ARG A 287 0.49 -19.42 17.53
CA ARG A 287 -0.75 -19.60 16.77
C ARG A 287 -1.29 -21.02 16.83
N ALA A 288 -0.43 -22.02 16.73
CA ALA A 288 -0.78 -23.44 16.87
C ALA A 288 -1.25 -23.74 18.31
N LEU A 289 -0.47 -23.31 19.31
CA LEU A 289 -0.78 -23.53 20.72
C LEU A 289 -2.11 -22.89 21.16
N ARG A 290 -2.45 -21.68 20.68
CA ARG A 290 -3.77 -21.08 20.92
C ARG A 290 -4.90 -21.91 20.31
N ALA A 291 -4.69 -22.49 19.13
CA ALA A 291 -5.69 -23.31 18.47
C ALA A 291 -5.89 -24.68 19.14
N GLU A 292 -4.86 -25.18 19.83
CA GLU A 292 -4.89 -26.41 20.63
C GLU A 292 -5.30 -26.19 22.10
N ASP A 293 -5.83 -25.01 22.45
CA ASP A 293 -6.26 -24.65 23.81
C ASP A 293 -5.14 -24.74 24.87
N LYS A 294 -3.91 -24.31 24.48
CA LYS A 294 -2.72 -24.23 25.36
C LYS A 294 -2.31 -22.77 25.61
N PRO A 295 -3.14 -21.94 26.28
CA PRO A 295 -2.97 -20.48 26.31
C PRO A 295 -1.69 -20.01 27.02
N ALA A 296 -1.27 -20.66 28.11
CA ALA A 296 -0.06 -20.28 28.84
C ALA A 296 1.22 -20.49 28.00
N ALA A 297 1.29 -21.61 27.27
CA ALA A 297 2.39 -21.88 26.36
C ALA A 297 2.36 -20.93 25.17
N ALA A 298 1.18 -20.65 24.62
CA ALA A 298 1.04 -19.70 23.53
C ALA A 298 1.50 -18.29 23.92
N GLU A 299 1.17 -17.83 25.13
CA GLU A 299 1.56 -16.52 25.62
C GLU A 299 3.08 -16.42 25.86
N HIS A 300 3.70 -17.51 26.32
CA HIS A 300 5.16 -17.61 26.43
C HIS A 300 5.83 -17.42 25.06
N GLU A 301 5.35 -18.13 24.04
CA GLU A 301 5.88 -18.06 22.69
C GLU A 301 5.61 -16.69 22.04
N TRP A 302 4.43 -16.11 22.26
CA TRP A 302 4.12 -14.76 21.80
C TRP A 302 5.04 -13.70 22.42
N SER A 303 5.29 -13.80 23.72
CA SER A 303 6.23 -12.91 24.41
C SER A 303 7.66 -13.03 23.84
N ALA A 304 8.09 -14.23 23.46
CA ALA A 304 9.36 -14.44 22.81
C ALA A 304 9.41 -13.80 21.41
N ALA A 305 8.33 -13.93 20.62
CA ALA A 305 8.21 -13.27 19.32
C ALA A 305 8.38 -11.75 19.44
N LEU A 306 7.73 -11.11 20.41
CA LEU A 306 7.84 -9.67 20.67
C LEU A 306 9.24 -9.25 21.12
N LYS A 307 9.90 -10.08 21.93
CA LYS A 307 11.26 -9.81 22.41
C LYS A 307 12.28 -9.80 21.27
N ASP A 308 12.11 -10.68 20.31
CA ASP A 308 13.05 -10.85 19.20
C ASP A 308 12.77 -9.88 18.04
N ALA A 309 11.52 -9.42 17.88
CA ALA A 309 11.12 -8.44 16.87
C ALA A 309 11.49 -7.00 17.26
N THR A 310 12.77 -6.65 17.16
CA THR A 310 13.30 -5.35 17.62
C THR A 310 13.53 -4.31 16.52
N SER A 311 13.75 -4.73 15.27
CA SER A 311 13.97 -3.84 14.13
C SER A 311 12.68 -3.54 13.38
N SER A 312 12.64 -2.46 12.59
CA SER A 312 11.49 -2.14 11.75
C SER A 312 11.19 -3.25 10.73
N GLU A 313 12.22 -3.92 10.18
CA GLU A 313 12.03 -5.05 9.28
C GLU A 313 11.36 -6.23 9.98
N SER A 314 11.81 -6.59 11.18
CA SER A 314 11.22 -7.70 11.94
C SER A 314 9.77 -7.43 12.35
N LEU A 315 9.47 -6.19 12.78
CA LEU A 315 8.12 -5.78 13.12
C LEU A 315 7.19 -5.82 11.90
N VAL A 316 7.62 -5.31 10.75
CA VAL A 316 6.83 -5.36 9.51
C VAL A 316 6.55 -6.82 9.09
N LEU A 317 7.55 -7.69 9.16
CA LEU A 317 7.39 -9.11 8.84
C LEU A 317 6.43 -9.82 9.80
N LEU A 318 6.36 -9.40 11.07
CA LEU A 318 5.45 -9.97 12.06
C LEU A 318 4.03 -9.40 11.95
N ILE A 319 3.86 -8.11 11.68
CA ILE A 319 2.54 -7.46 11.58
C ILE A 319 1.65 -8.13 10.53
N GLN A 320 2.22 -8.50 9.38
CA GLN A 320 1.44 -9.08 8.28
C GLN A 320 0.68 -10.36 8.69
N PRO A 321 1.33 -11.46 9.14
CA PRO A 321 0.61 -12.67 9.51
C PRO A 321 -0.33 -12.46 10.70
N ILE A 322 0.06 -11.64 11.70
CA ILE A 322 -0.77 -11.38 12.88
C ILE A 322 -2.09 -10.67 12.50
N SER A 323 -2.00 -9.72 11.57
CA SER A 323 -3.17 -9.05 10.99
C SER A 323 -4.04 -10.02 10.18
N GLU A 324 -3.43 -10.88 9.35
CA GLU A 324 -4.14 -11.90 8.57
C GLU A 324 -4.85 -12.94 9.45
N TRP A 325 -4.33 -13.23 10.65
CA TRP A 325 -4.95 -14.13 11.63
C TRP A 325 -6.09 -13.48 12.43
N GLY A 326 -6.30 -12.16 12.28
CA GLY A 326 -7.31 -11.39 13.01
C GLY A 326 -6.95 -11.13 14.47
N TRP A 327 -5.66 -11.13 14.82
CA TRP A 327 -5.18 -10.77 16.16
C TRP A 327 -5.02 -9.26 16.25
N GLU A 328 -6.17 -8.58 16.37
CA GLU A 328 -6.27 -7.12 16.23
C GLU A 328 -5.49 -6.39 17.34
N ASN A 329 -5.59 -6.83 18.59
CA ASN A 329 -4.87 -6.21 19.70
C ASN A 329 -3.35 -6.29 19.48
N GLU A 330 -2.85 -7.48 19.19
CA GLU A 330 -1.44 -7.74 18.88
C GLU A 330 -0.97 -6.93 17.66
N THR A 331 -1.81 -6.81 16.64
CA THR A 331 -1.52 -5.99 15.45
C THR A 331 -1.34 -4.52 15.85
N THR A 332 -2.24 -3.96 16.68
CA THR A 332 -2.11 -2.57 17.13
C THR A 332 -0.88 -2.37 18.02
N ASP A 333 -0.56 -3.31 18.91
CA ASP A 333 0.62 -3.24 19.77
C ASP A 333 1.91 -3.24 18.94
N LEU A 334 1.99 -4.09 17.92
CA LEU A 334 3.11 -4.11 16.98
C LEU A 334 3.21 -2.82 16.16
N LEU A 335 2.09 -2.25 15.72
CA LEU A 335 2.10 -0.97 15.02
C LEU A 335 2.55 0.19 15.92
N TRP A 336 2.17 0.19 17.21
CA TRP A 336 2.68 1.13 18.20
C TRP A 336 4.18 0.92 18.51
N ALA A 337 4.67 -0.31 18.43
CA ALA A 337 6.11 -0.58 18.51
C ALA A 337 6.83 -0.06 17.25
N LEU A 338 6.26 -0.32 16.06
CA LEU A 338 6.78 0.15 14.78
C LEU A 338 6.80 1.68 14.68
N SER A 339 5.83 2.36 15.29
CA SER A 339 5.77 3.83 15.28
C SER A 339 6.91 4.49 16.06
N LYS A 340 7.68 3.72 16.84
CA LYS A 340 8.90 4.20 17.52
C LYS A 340 10.12 4.21 16.59
N GLN A 341 10.03 3.56 15.42
CA GLN A 341 11.08 3.53 14.41
C GLN A 341 10.94 4.74 13.49
N PRO A 342 11.89 5.70 13.46
CA PRO A 342 11.73 6.98 12.76
C PRO A 342 11.36 6.84 11.27
N GLU A 343 11.91 5.85 10.58
CA GLU A 343 11.70 5.59 9.16
C GLU A 343 10.35 4.94 8.84
N LYS A 344 9.66 4.39 9.84
CA LYS A 344 8.31 3.79 9.72
C LYS A 344 7.24 4.51 10.53
N GLN A 345 7.62 5.55 11.26
CA GLN A 345 6.76 6.23 12.22
C GLN A 345 5.45 6.74 11.60
N LYS A 346 5.55 7.45 10.47
CA LYS A 346 4.37 7.98 9.78
C LYS A 346 3.45 6.87 9.26
N ASP A 347 4.02 5.87 8.58
CA ASP A 347 3.26 4.74 8.01
C ASP A 347 2.53 3.95 9.10
N ALA A 348 3.19 3.72 10.23
CA ALA A 348 2.62 3.01 11.38
C ALA A 348 1.42 3.76 11.98
N PHE A 349 1.52 5.09 12.18
CA PHE A 349 0.38 5.86 12.67
C PHE A 349 -0.77 5.96 11.67
N MET A 350 -0.48 6.00 10.36
CA MET A 350 -1.53 5.95 9.34
C MET A 350 -2.27 4.60 9.35
N ALA A 351 -1.55 3.49 9.52
CA ALA A 351 -2.16 2.17 9.65
C ALA A 351 -3.02 2.06 10.93
N LEU A 352 -2.53 2.55 12.07
CA LEU A 352 -3.30 2.63 13.31
C LEU A 352 -4.55 3.50 13.17
N TYR A 353 -4.44 4.66 12.50
CA TYR A 353 -5.60 5.52 12.22
C TYR A 353 -6.68 4.78 11.45
N GLN A 354 -6.30 4.09 10.37
CA GLN A 354 -7.22 3.29 9.55
C GLN A 354 -7.86 2.16 10.35
N HIS A 355 -7.07 1.47 11.18
CA HIS A 355 -7.57 0.40 12.05
C HIS A 355 -8.62 0.94 13.04
N TYR A 356 -8.29 1.98 13.82
CA TYR A 356 -9.23 2.54 14.80
C TYR A 356 -10.46 3.17 14.15
N ALA A 357 -10.33 3.77 12.97
CA ALA A 357 -11.47 4.29 12.20
C ALA A 357 -12.42 3.16 11.76
N LYS A 358 -11.87 2.02 11.29
CA LYS A 358 -12.66 0.85 10.91
C LYS A 358 -13.34 0.19 12.11
N ALA A 359 -12.67 0.16 13.26
CA ALA A 359 -13.20 -0.37 14.51
C ALA A 359 -14.18 0.58 15.23
N SER A 360 -14.34 1.81 14.72
CA SER A 360 -15.04 2.90 15.40
C SER A 360 -14.53 3.12 16.84
N ASP A 361 -13.23 2.93 17.07
CA ASP A 361 -12.58 3.14 18.37
C ASP A 361 -12.15 4.61 18.51
N THR A 362 -13.02 5.40 19.12
CA THR A 362 -12.79 6.84 19.34
C THR A 362 -11.57 7.11 20.22
N GLN A 363 -11.28 6.26 21.21
CA GLN A 363 -10.13 6.42 22.10
C GLN A 363 -8.82 6.12 21.37
N GLY A 364 -8.80 5.05 20.57
CA GLY A 364 -7.69 4.72 19.68
C GLY A 364 -7.41 5.83 18.67
N LEU A 365 -8.47 6.36 18.03
CA LEU A 365 -8.39 7.50 17.12
C LEU A 365 -7.77 8.73 17.80
N TYR A 366 -8.23 9.08 19.00
CA TYR A 366 -7.67 10.20 19.77
C TYR A 366 -6.17 10.03 19.99
N ARG A 367 -5.75 8.87 20.51
CA ARG A 367 -4.33 8.57 20.78
C ARG A 367 -3.46 8.73 19.55
N VAL A 368 -3.92 8.25 18.40
CA VAL A 368 -3.16 8.34 17.15
C VAL A 368 -3.16 9.74 16.55
N LEU A 369 -4.29 10.44 16.61
CA LEU A 369 -4.43 11.79 16.05
C LEU A 369 -3.54 12.80 16.78
N VAL A 370 -3.36 12.64 18.10
CA VAL A 370 -2.37 13.41 18.87
C VAL A 370 -0.98 13.22 18.27
N ARG A 371 -0.55 11.97 18.01
CA ARG A 371 0.77 11.68 17.43
C ARG A 371 0.92 12.18 16.00
N LEU A 372 -0.10 12.03 15.16
CA LEU A 372 -0.09 12.56 13.79
C LEU A 372 0.00 14.10 13.79
N SER A 373 -0.66 14.77 14.73
CA SER A 373 -0.59 16.24 14.84
C SER A 373 0.77 16.73 15.34
N GLU A 374 1.47 15.94 16.17
CA GLU A 374 2.85 16.23 16.58
C GLU A 374 3.84 16.08 15.41
N LEU A 375 3.61 15.11 14.53
CA LEU A 375 4.46 14.88 13.35
C LEU A 375 4.31 15.93 12.27
N ASP A 376 3.09 16.39 12.04
CA ASP A 376 2.78 17.41 11.05
C ASP A 376 1.72 18.37 11.60
N SER A 377 2.20 19.42 12.27
CA SER A 377 1.38 20.49 12.81
C SER A 377 0.80 21.42 11.74
N THR A 378 1.04 21.16 10.45
CA THR A 378 0.44 21.94 9.35
C THR A 378 -0.72 21.21 8.69
N ASN A 379 -0.93 19.92 9.00
CA ASN A 379 -1.99 19.12 8.43
C ASN A 379 -3.36 19.46 9.04
N LEU A 380 -4.12 20.30 8.32
CA LEU A 380 -5.45 20.74 8.75
C LEU A 380 -6.46 19.60 8.90
N ASN A 381 -6.36 18.52 8.11
CA ASN A 381 -7.27 17.38 8.24
C ASN A 381 -7.03 16.65 9.57
N VAL A 382 -5.78 16.43 9.95
CA VAL A 382 -5.43 15.82 11.24
C VAL A 382 -5.89 16.70 12.40
N GLN A 383 -5.69 18.02 12.31
CA GLN A 383 -6.16 18.96 13.33
C GLN A 383 -7.67 18.97 13.47
N ASN A 384 -8.40 19.00 12.35
CA ASN A 384 -9.86 18.91 12.35
C ASN A 384 -10.36 17.64 13.03
N ASN A 385 -9.82 16.49 12.61
CA ASN A 385 -10.24 15.19 13.12
C ASN A 385 -9.87 15.04 14.61
N LEU A 386 -8.70 15.54 15.01
CA LEU A 386 -8.31 15.58 16.42
C LEU A 386 -9.28 16.45 17.23
N ALA A 387 -9.64 17.64 16.73
CA ALA A 387 -10.60 18.52 17.40
C ALA A 387 -11.98 17.86 17.54
N GLN A 388 -12.49 17.24 16.47
CA GLN A 388 -13.77 16.52 16.49
C GLN A 388 -13.77 15.40 17.54
N VAL A 389 -12.79 14.50 17.47
CA VAL A 389 -12.67 13.36 18.39
C VAL A 389 -12.47 13.84 19.84
N SER A 390 -11.66 14.88 20.04
CA SER A 390 -11.45 15.48 21.37
C SER A 390 -12.75 16.04 21.95
N LEU A 391 -13.59 16.69 21.13
CA LEU A 391 -14.91 17.18 21.54
C LEU A 391 -15.89 16.04 21.85
N LEU A 392 -15.88 14.97 21.07
CA LEU A 392 -16.71 13.77 21.31
C LEU A 392 -16.35 13.11 22.64
N LEU A 393 -15.06 12.98 22.93
CA LEU A 393 -14.55 12.39 24.18
C LEU A 393 -14.54 13.34 25.37
N ASN A 394 -14.84 14.63 25.15
CA ASN A 394 -14.62 15.69 26.13
C ASN A 394 -13.17 15.73 26.66
N ALA A 395 -12.19 15.39 25.81
CA ALA A 395 -10.78 15.43 26.12
C ALA A 395 -10.21 16.82 25.77
N ASN A 396 -9.76 17.58 26.78
CA ASN A 396 -9.25 18.95 26.61
C ASN A 396 -10.17 19.85 25.75
N PRO A 397 -11.46 19.97 26.09
CA PRO A 397 -12.47 20.58 25.22
C PRO A 397 -12.13 22.03 24.84
N GLU A 398 -11.50 22.81 25.72
CA GLU A 398 -11.12 24.20 25.40
C GLU A 398 -10.08 24.30 24.27
N GLU A 399 -9.08 23.42 24.27
CA GLU A 399 -8.09 23.35 23.18
C GLU A 399 -8.74 22.83 21.90
N ALA A 400 -9.61 21.82 22.02
CA ALA A 400 -10.33 21.26 20.87
C ALA A 400 -11.22 22.32 20.19
N ARG A 401 -11.91 23.18 20.95
CA ARG A 401 -12.70 24.29 20.40
C ARG A 401 -11.83 25.35 19.72
N ARG A 402 -10.69 25.72 20.33
CA ARG A 402 -9.73 26.65 19.70
C ARG A 402 -9.20 26.10 18.38
N SER A 403 -8.78 24.83 18.38
CA SER A 403 -8.29 24.15 17.19
C SER A 403 -9.36 24.07 16.08
N ALA A 404 -10.61 23.71 16.42
CA ALA A 404 -11.72 23.69 15.45
C ALA A 404 -11.96 25.06 14.80
N ALA A 405 -11.93 26.14 15.59
CA ALA A 405 -12.08 27.50 15.09
C ALA A 405 -10.91 27.91 14.19
N ASP A 406 -9.69 27.54 14.55
CA ASP A 406 -8.48 27.85 13.78
C ASP A 406 -8.44 27.13 12.44
N VAL A 407 -8.82 25.84 12.41
CA VAL A 407 -8.88 25.05 11.18
C VAL A 407 -9.95 25.61 10.23
N TYR A 408 -11.15 25.92 10.74
CA TYR A 408 -12.20 26.58 9.96
C TYR A 408 -11.73 27.94 9.40
N ARG A 409 -11.08 28.78 10.22
CA ARG A 409 -10.56 30.08 9.77
C ARG A 409 -9.54 29.97 8.64
N LYS A 410 -8.70 28.93 8.65
CA LYS A 410 -7.70 28.69 7.60
C LYS A 410 -8.30 28.15 6.31
N SER A 411 -9.43 27.43 6.37
CA SER A 411 -10.10 26.89 5.20
C SER A 411 -11.63 26.89 5.38
N PRO A 412 -12.28 28.06 5.25
CA PRO A 412 -13.68 28.24 5.61
C PRO A 412 -14.67 27.60 4.62
N ALA A 413 -14.21 27.21 3.43
CA ALA A 413 -15.04 26.56 2.42
C ALA A 413 -15.08 25.02 2.55
N ASN A 414 -14.32 24.43 3.48
CA ASN A 414 -14.29 22.99 3.67
C ASN A 414 -15.47 22.54 4.56
N PRO A 415 -16.41 21.71 4.03
CA PRO A 415 -17.60 21.32 4.78
C PRO A 415 -17.35 20.52 6.06
N ALA A 416 -16.30 19.69 6.09
CA ALA A 416 -15.93 18.93 7.29
C ALA A 416 -15.45 19.87 8.40
N TYR A 417 -14.65 20.88 8.06
CA TYR A 417 -14.12 21.85 9.03
C TYR A 417 -15.22 22.76 9.58
N MET A 418 -16.14 23.16 8.71
CA MET A 418 -17.36 23.86 9.10
C MET A 418 -18.19 23.05 10.08
N THR A 419 -18.37 21.75 9.81
CA THR A 419 -19.15 20.85 10.66
C THR A 419 -18.52 20.68 12.04
N THR A 420 -17.20 20.47 12.13
CA THR A 420 -16.49 20.38 13.42
C THR A 420 -16.55 21.69 14.20
N TYR A 421 -16.39 22.85 13.52
CA TYR A 421 -16.53 24.14 14.18
C TYR A 421 -17.96 24.39 14.67
N ALA A 422 -18.98 24.08 13.86
CA ALA A 422 -20.37 24.14 14.25
C ALA A 422 -20.66 23.21 15.45
N TYR A 423 -20.10 22.01 15.46
CA TYR A 423 -20.19 21.10 16.61
C TYR A 423 -19.54 21.72 17.85
N SER A 424 -18.38 22.35 17.72
CA SER A 424 -17.72 23.08 18.81
C SER A 424 -18.62 24.18 19.42
N LEU A 425 -19.42 24.87 18.60
CA LEU A 425 -20.40 25.86 19.06
C LEU A 425 -21.58 25.20 19.80
N LEU A 426 -22.06 24.05 19.30
CA LEU A 426 -23.10 23.28 19.98
C LEU A 426 -22.64 22.82 21.37
N THR A 427 -21.39 22.36 21.52
CA THR A 427 -20.86 21.95 22.84
C THR A 427 -20.82 23.10 23.86
N GLN A 428 -20.90 24.35 23.40
CA GLN A 428 -21.00 25.57 24.23
C GLN A 428 -22.46 26.03 24.43
N GLY A 429 -23.45 25.26 23.97
CA GLY A 429 -24.87 25.62 24.00
C GLY A 429 -25.31 26.56 22.88
N ASN A 430 -24.43 26.90 21.92
CA ASN A 430 -24.74 27.84 20.84
C ASN A 430 -25.25 27.14 19.56
N ALA A 431 -26.41 26.49 19.67
CA ALA A 431 -27.03 25.78 18.54
C ALA A 431 -27.40 26.69 17.36
N LYS A 432 -27.84 27.93 17.64
CA LYS A 432 -28.16 28.92 16.59
C LYS A 432 -26.91 29.33 15.80
N GLY A 433 -25.77 29.49 16.48
CA GLY A 433 -24.49 29.75 15.85
C GLY A 433 -24.05 28.58 14.97
N ALA A 434 -24.17 27.35 15.46
CA ALA A 434 -23.87 26.14 14.69
C ALA A 434 -24.67 26.10 13.37
N LEU A 435 -25.99 26.31 13.42
CA LEU A 435 -26.84 26.34 12.22
C LEU A 435 -26.48 27.46 11.23
N ARG A 436 -26.05 28.62 11.72
CA ARG A 436 -25.59 29.73 10.86
C ARG A 436 -24.32 29.38 10.09
N ILE A 437 -23.41 28.61 10.71
CA ILE A 437 -22.24 28.08 9.99
C ILE A 437 -22.70 27.10 8.92
N MET A 438 -23.58 26.16 9.27
CA MET A 438 -24.05 25.14 8.32
C MET A 438 -24.88 25.72 7.16
N SER A 439 -25.50 26.89 7.32
CA SER A 439 -26.38 27.46 6.29
C SER A 439 -25.67 27.93 5.02
N SER A 440 -24.34 28.00 5.00
CA SER A 440 -23.57 28.31 3.78
C SER A 440 -23.16 27.07 2.98
N LEU A 441 -23.49 25.86 3.45
CA LEU A 441 -23.31 24.63 2.69
C LEU A 441 -24.44 24.46 1.66
N SER A 442 -24.11 23.87 0.51
CA SER A 442 -25.11 23.50 -0.50
C SER A 442 -25.97 22.32 -0.02
N GLU A 443 -27.13 22.11 -0.65
CA GLU A 443 -27.97 20.94 -0.35
C GLU A 443 -27.24 19.62 -0.60
N GLU A 444 -26.40 19.55 -1.64
CA GLU A 444 -25.55 18.39 -1.92
C GLU A 444 -24.58 18.12 -0.77
N GLN A 445 -23.92 19.16 -0.24
CA GLN A 445 -23.02 19.03 0.90
C GLN A 445 -23.74 18.65 2.20
N LEU A 446 -24.93 19.21 2.44
CA LEU A 446 -25.75 18.86 3.61
C LEU A 446 -26.32 17.44 3.52
N SER A 447 -26.38 16.86 2.31
CA SER A 447 -26.84 15.49 2.06
C SER A 447 -25.73 14.45 2.18
N ASP A 448 -24.46 14.86 2.35
CA ASP A 448 -23.39 13.92 2.73
C ASP A 448 -23.74 13.29 4.08
N PRO A 449 -23.73 11.95 4.23
CA PRO A 449 -24.16 11.29 5.47
C PRO A 449 -23.42 11.76 6.73
N THR A 450 -22.13 12.05 6.64
CA THR A 450 -21.32 12.46 7.80
C THR A 450 -21.71 13.87 8.25
N ILE A 451 -21.91 14.77 7.29
CA ILE A 451 -22.34 16.16 7.54
C ILE A 451 -23.78 16.20 8.01
N SER A 452 -24.65 15.41 7.37
CA SER A 452 -26.07 15.31 7.65
C SER A 452 -26.35 14.87 9.09
N ALA A 453 -25.55 13.93 9.62
CA ALA A 453 -25.66 13.49 11.02
C ALA A 453 -25.54 14.66 11.99
N TYR A 454 -24.48 15.47 11.86
CA TYR A 454 -24.26 16.65 12.69
C TYR A 454 -25.30 17.75 12.45
N TYR A 455 -25.65 18.00 11.18
CA TYR A 455 -26.66 19.01 10.86
C TYR A 455 -28.02 18.67 11.47
N GLY A 456 -28.45 17.41 11.41
CA GLY A 456 -29.63 16.91 12.09
C GLY A 456 -29.58 17.11 13.60
N ILE A 457 -28.43 16.87 14.24
CA ILE A 457 -28.21 17.13 15.67
C ILE A 457 -28.39 18.62 15.99
N PHE A 458 -27.85 19.52 15.16
CA PHE A 458 -27.97 20.97 15.36
C PHE A 458 -29.42 21.45 15.21
N LEU A 459 -30.13 20.94 14.20
CA LEU A 459 -31.55 21.23 13.96
C LEU A 459 -32.40 20.77 15.15
N ALA A 460 -32.17 19.54 15.65
CA ALA A 460 -32.88 18.99 16.79
C ALA A 460 -32.67 19.82 18.07
N ALA A 461 -31.46 20.36 18.29
CA ALA A 461 -31.17 21.22 19.43
C ALA A 461 -32.04 22.50 19.43
N THR A 462 -32.36 23.03 18.24
CA THR A 462 -33.26 24.18 18.08
C THR A 462 -34.74 23.82 17.95
N GLY A 463 -35.07 22.53 17.75
CA GLY A 463 -36.44 22.06 17.57
C GLY A 463 -37.00 22.23 16.17
N ASP A 464 -36.13 22.28 15.17
CA ASP A 464 -36.53 22.35 13.76
C ASP A 464 -37.08 20.98 13.30
N GLU A 465 -38.22 20.99 12.61
CA GLU A 465 -38.92 19.79 12.16
C GLU A 465 -38.14 19.02 11.08
N LYS A 466 -37.24 19.69 10.36
CA LYS A 466 -36.36 19.07 9.35
C LYS A 466 -35.30 18.15 9.99
N ALA A 467 -35.08 18.24 11.30
CA ALA A 467 -34.03 17.47 11.99
C ALA A 467 -34.10 15.97 11.71
N ARG A 468 -35.30 15.36 11.71
CA ARG A 468 -35.46 13.92 11.50
C ARG A 468 -34.93 13.47 10.15
N ALA A 469 -35.25 14.19 9.07
CA ALA A 469 -34.80 13.83 7.73
C ALA A 469 -33.26 13.78 7.62
N TYR A 470 -32.57 14.77 8.18
CA TYR A 470 -31.11 14.81 8.17
C TYR A 470 -30.47 13.80 9.14
N LEU A 471 -31.10 13.52 10.29
CA LEU A 471 -30.66 12.44 11.17
C LEU A 471 -30.80 11.08 10.47
N ASP A 472 -31.86 10.85 9.69
CA ASP A 472 -32.07 9.62 8.92
C ASP A 472 -31.06 9.49 7.76
N PHE A 473 -30.78 10.57 7.04
CA PHE A 473 -29.72 10.59 6.02
C PHE A 473 -28.33 10.36 6.59
N GLY A 474 -28.09 10.74 7.85
CA GLY A 474 -26.80 10.55 8.50
C GLY A 474 -26.56 9.16 9.08
N LYS A 475 -27.62 8.38 9.37
CA LYS A 475 -27.52 7.03 9.96
C LYS A 475 -26.61 6.05 9.20
N PRO A 476 -26.56 6.04 7.85
CA PRO A 476 -25.69 5.13 7.10
C PRO A 476 -24.20 5.49 7.17
N ALA A 477 -23.82 6.65 7.72
CA ALA A 477 -22.42 7.03 7.87
C ALA A 477 -21.67 6.08 8.83
N ASN A 478 -20.36 5.98 8.67
CA ASN A 478 -19.50 5.25 9.61
C ASN A 478 -19.29 6.05 10.89
N LEU A 479 -20.34 6.13 11.72
CA LEU A 479 -20.38 6.95 12.93
C LEU A 479 -19.65 6.29 14.10
N LEU A 480 -18.95 7.12 14.86
CA LEU A 480 -18.35 6.77 16.15
C LEU A 480 -19.44 6.53 17.22
N PRO A 481 -19.15 5.75 18.28
CA PRO A 481 -20.09 5.49 19.36
C PRO A 481 -20.69 6.76 19.97
N GLU A 482 -19.86 7.79 20.17
CA GLU A 482 -20.27 9.07 20.73
C GLU A 482 -21.18 9.85 19.77
N GLU A 483 -20.95 9.78 18.46
CA GLU A 483 -21.83 10.40 17.45
C GLU A 483 -23.19 9.71 17.43
N LYS A 484 -23.22 8.37 17.50
CA LYS A 484 -24.47 7.60 17.61
C LYS A 484 -25.26 8.01 18.86
N ALA A 485 -24.59 8.15 20.00
CA ALA A 485 -25.22 8.63 21.23
C ALA A 485 -25.78 10.06 21.11
N LEU A 486 -25.12 10.95 20.36
CA LEU A 486 -25.65 12.29 20.06
C LEU A 486 -26.90 12.24 19.18
N ILE A 487 -26.94 11.36 18.18
CA ILE A 487 -28.11 11.15 17.32
C ILE A 487 -29.29 10.61 18.15
N ASP A 488 -29.06 9.61 19.01
CA ASP A 488 -30.11 9.04 19.87
C ASP A 488 -30.69 10.10 20.82
N LYS A 489 -29.80 10.94 21.39
CA LYS A 489 -30.21 12.08 22.21
C LYS A 489 -31.02 13.11 21.42
N ALA A 490 -30.67 13.35 20.16
CA ALA A 490 -31.42 14.25 19.28
C ALA A 490 -32.84 13.74 19.00
N TYR A 491 -33.00 12.44 18.72
CA TYR A 491 -34.33 11.82 18.55
C TYR A 491 -35.18 11.92 19.82
N ALA A 492 -34.62 11.60 20.99
CA ALA A 492 -35.34 11.70 22.26
C ALA A 492 -35.84 13.14 22.55
N SER A 493 -35.03 14.14 22.21
CA SER A 493 -35.41 15.56 22.31
C SER A 493 -36.60 15.91 21.40
N LEU A 494 -36.63 15.39 20.17
CA LEU A 494 -37.73 15.64 19.22
C LEU A 494 -39.02 14.94 19.65
N ASP A 495 -38.94 13.70 20.13
CA ASP A 495 -40.10 12.92 20.59
C ASP A 495 -40.76 13.56 21.83
N SER A 496 -39.97 14.00 22.80
CA SER A 496 -40.50 14.66 24.00
C SER A 496 -41.24 15.97 23.69
N ARG A 497 -40.76 16.75 22.72
CA ARG A 497 -41.41 17.99 22.26
C ARG A 497 -42.69 17.74 21.48
N SER A 498 -42.76 16.62 20.74
CA SER A 498 -43.98 16.23 20.02
C SER A 498 -45.12 15.78 20.95
N ARG A 499 -44.82 15.32 22.17
CA ARG A 499 -45.82 14.88 23.17
C ARG A 499 -46.35 16.01 24.06
N THR A 500 -45.68 17.17 24.05
CA THR A 500 -46.02 18.35 24.88
C THR A 500 -46.67 19.47 24.08
N ARG A 501 -46.75 19.33 22.75
CA ARG A 501 -47.64 20.09 21.87
C ARG A 501 -48.92 19.30 21.67
#